data_AF-A0A7Y2ALA2-F1
#
_entry.id   AF-A0A7Y2ALA2-F1
#
_cell.length_a   1.000
_cell.length_b   1.000
_cell.length_c   1.000
_cell.angle_alpha   90.00
_cell.angle_beta   90.00
_cell.angle_gamma   90.00
#
_symmetry.space_group_name_H-M   'P 1'
#
loop_
_entity.id
_entity.type
_entity.pdbx_description
1 polymer ?
#
loop_
_entity_poly.entity_id
_entity_poly.type
_entity_poly.pdbx_seq_one_letter_code
_entity_poly.pdbx_strand_id
1 'polypeptide(L)'
;MPIQVTCPKCLKRFQVSDKFAGKEGPCPNCKHVIKVPDASEEVVIHAPADDAPKDKSGKSVLKPITRQETDVTRNGLLITCGCILGVFGLAFGFRLTGG
;
A
#
# COMPACT_ATOMS: atom_id res chain seq x y z
N MET A 1 -8.61 -18.55 14.76
CA MET A 1 -8.23 -17.19 15.19
C MET A 1 -8.39 -17.07 16.72
N PRO A 2 -7.69 -16.12 17.35
CA PRO A 2 -7.90 -15.79 18.76
C PRO A 2 -8.79 -14.55 18.90
N ILE A 3 -9.87 -14.66 19.68
CA ILE A 3 -10.77 -13.54 20.02
C ILE A 3 -10.20 -12.78 21.20
N GLN A 4 -10.05 -11.46 21.09
CA GLN A 4 -9.68 -10.61 22.21
C GLN A 4 -10.92 -10.26 23.04
N VAL A 5 -10.94 -10.71 24.30
CA VAL A 5 -12.05 -10.45 25.22
C VAL A 5 -11.56 -9.57 26.38
N THR A 6 -12.37 -8.57 26.73
CA THR A 6 -12.15 -7.74 27.91
C THR A 6 -13.16 -8.13 28.99
N CYS A 7 -12.68 -8.52 30.17
CA CYS A 7 -13.58 -8.85 31.27
C CYS A 7 -14.26 -7.59 31.85
N PRO A 8 -15.59 -7.54 32.01
CA PRO A 8 -16.29 -6.36 32.55
C PRO A 8 -15.98 -6.10 34.03
N LYS A 9 -15.53 -7.11 34.78
CA LYS A 9 -15.26 -7.00 36.22
C LYS A 9 -13.83 -6.60 36.55
N CYS A 10 -12.84 -7.24 35.94
CA CYS A 10 -11.42 -6.99 36.23
C CYS A 10 -10.69 -6.20 35.14
N LEU A 11 -11.37 -5.86 34.04
CA LEU A 11 -10.87 -5.05 32.91
C LEU A 11 -9.61 -5.60 32.23
N LYS A 12 -9.15 -6.79 32.61
CA LYS A 12 -8.03 -7.47 31.95
C LYS A 12 -8.49 -7.97 30.59
N ARG A 13 -7.62 -7.76 29.60
CA ARG A 13 -7.75 -8.29 28.24
C ARG A 13 -7.04 -9.62 28.14
N PHE A 14 -7.66 -10.58 27.49
CA PHE A 14 -7.06 -11.89 27.23
C PHE A 14 -7.58 -12.47 25.92
N GLN A 15 -6.85 -13.44 25.38
CA GLN A 15 -7.18 -14.10 24.13
C GLN A 15 -7.81 -15.46 24.41
N VAL A 16 -8.93 -15.74 23.74
CA VAL A 16 -9.60 -17.05 23.78
C VAL A 16 -9.70 -17.62 22.38
N SER A 17 -9.73 -18.95 22.26
CA SER A 17 -9.93 -19.62 20.97
C SER A 17 -11.36 -19.41 20.47
N ASP A 18 -11.52 -19.27 19.15
CA ASP A 18 -12.84 -19.17 18.49
C ASP A 18 -13.82 -20.29 18.85
N LYS A 19 -13.36 -21.44 19.34
CA LYS A 19 -14.22 -22.56 19.80
C LYS A 19 -15.16 -22.18 20.95
N PHE A 20 -14.84 -21.08 21.64
CA PHE A 20 -15.61 -20.52 22.74
C PHE A 20 -16.43 -19.29 22.33
N ALA A 21 -16.45 -18.91 21.05
CA ALA A 21 -17.33 -17.84 20.55
C ALA A 21 -18.80 -18.13 20.93
N GLY A 22 -19.50 -17.10 21.42
CA GLY A 22 -20.90 -17.18 21.84
C GLY A 22 -21.16 -17.92 23.15
N LYS A 23 -20.15 -18.55 23.75
CA LYS A 23 -20.28 -19.36 24.99
C LYS A 23 -19.94 -18.54 26.23
N GLU A 24 -20.51 -18.98 27.35
CA GLU A 24 -20.20 -18.44 28.67
C GLU A 24 -19.06 -19.23 29.32
N GLY A 25 -18.11 -18.51 29.94
CA GLY A 25 -16.99 -19.13 30.62
C GLY A 25 -16.41 -18.25 31.73
N PRO A 26 -15.69 -18.84 32.70
CA PRO A 26 -15.07 -18.08 33.78
C PRO A 26 -13.84 -17.30 33.29
N CYS A 27 -13.72 -16.04 33.72
CA CYS A 27 -12.52 -15.24 33.49
C CYS A 27 -11.30 -15.85 34.20
N PRO A 28 -10.13 -15.99 33.54
CA PRO A 28 -8.95 -16.62 34.13
C PRO A 28 -8.37 -15.87 35.33
N ASN A 29 -8.67 -14.57 35.46
CA ASN A 29 -8.10 -13.73 36.52
C ASN A 29 -9.05 -13.49 37.71
N CYS A 30 -10.37 -13.39 37.48
CA CYS A 30 -11.33 -13.06 38.54
C CYS A 30 -12.46 -14.07 38.70
N LYS A 31 -12.48 -15.14 37.88
CA LYS A 31 -13.47 -16.22 37.87
C LYS A 31 -14.93 -15.78 37.64
N HIS A 32 -15.15 -14.52 37.32
CA HIS A 32 -16.47 -14.03 36.94
C HIS A 32 -16.89 -14.65 35.60
N VAL A 33 -18.13 -15.10 35.50
CA VAL A 33 -18.69 -15.67 34.28
C VAL A 33 -18.88 -14.54 33.28
N ILE A 34 -18.28 -14.69 32.10
CA ILE A 34 -18.41 -13.73 31.01
C ILE A 34 -18.89 -14.46 29.75
N LYS A 35 -19.67 -13.77 28.92
CA LYS A 35 -20.03 -14.25 27.59
C LYS A 35 -18.96 -13.79 26.59
N VAL A 36 -18.41 -14.73 25.83
CA VAL A 36 -17.45 -14.43 24.76
C VAL A 36 -18.24 -13.93 23.53
N PRO A 37 -17.85 -12.80 22.92
CA PRO A 37 -18.48 -12.30 21.70
C PRO A 37 -18.46 -13.33 20.57
N ASP A 38 -19.48 -13.31 19.73
CA ASP A 38 -19.56 -14.19 18.56
C ASP A 38 -18.55 -13.74 17.49
N ALA A 39 -17.92 -14.71 16.80
CA ALA A 39 -16.97 -14.41 15.73
C ALA A 39 -17.63 -13.73 14.52
N SER A 40 -18.96 -13.76 14.41
CA SER A 40 -19.73 -13.07 13.38
C SER A 40 -19.94 -11.58 13.65
N GLU A 41 -19.65 -11.10 14.87
CA GLU A 41 -19.65 -9.66 15.21
C GLU A 41 -18.27 -9.01 14.99
N GLU A 42 -17.45 -9.58 14.10
CA GLU A 42 -16.29 -8.86 13.63
C GLU A 42 -16.77 -7.63 12.86
N VAL A 43 -16.64 -6.45 13.49
CA VAL A 43 -16.94 -5.17 12.87
C VAL A 43 -15.92 -4.98 11.75
N VAL A 44 -16.26 -5.47 10.56
CA VAL A 44 -15.51 -5.16 9.35
C VAL A 44 -15.70 -3.67 9.11
N ILE A 45 -14.70 -2.89 9.51
CA ILE A 45 -14.64 -1.46 9.22
C ILE A 45 -14.39 -1.37 7.71
N HIS A 46 -15.47 -1.40 6.94
CA HIS A 46 -15.41 -1.11 5.53
C HIS A 46 -14.94 0.34 5.40
N ALA A 47 -13.81 0.55 4.71
CA ALA A 47 -13.46 1.90 4.29
C ALA A 47 -14.67 2.49 3.56
N PRO A 48 -15.00 3.78 3.78
CA PRO A 48 -16.06 4.43 3.02
C PRO A 48 -15.86 4.15 1.54
N ALA A 49 -16.94 3.80 0.83
CA ALA A 49 -16.84 3.67 -0.62
C ALA A 49 -16.26 4.98 -1.18
N ASP A 50 -15.20 4.88 -1.97
CA ASP A 50 -14.66 6.02 -2.69
C ASP A 50 -15.66 6.41 -3.81
N ASP A 51 -16.74 7.10 -3.43
CA ASP A 51 -17.77 7.66 -4.31
C ASP A 51 -17.29 8.89 -5.09
N ALA A 52 -15.97 9.10 -5.17
CA ALA A 52 -15.37 10.15 -5.97
C ALA A 52 -15.72 9.93 -7.46
N PRO A 53 -16.01 11.00 -8.22
CA PRO A 53 -16.18 10.91 -9.66
C PRO A 53 -14.99 10.17 -10.30
N LYS A 54 -15.28 9.14 -11.11
CA LYS A 54 -14.29 8.31 -11.80
C LYS A 54 -14.29 8.60 -13.29
N ASP A 55 -13.12 8.49 -13.93
CA ASP A 55 -13.01 8.54 -15.38
C ASP A 55 -13.47 7.21 -16.02
N LYS A 56 -13.46 7.14 -17.36
CA LYS A 56 -13.84 5.92 -18.11
C LYS A 56 -12.94 4.72 -17.80
N SER A 57 -11.77 4.94 -17.22
CA SER A 57 -10.78 3.92 -16.84
C SER A 57 -10.87 3.54 -15.35
N GLY A 58 -11.85 4.07 -14.62
CA GLY A 58 -12.09 3.79 -13.20
C GLY A 58 -11.17 4.53 -12.23
N LYS A 59 -10.37 5.49 -12.71
CA LYS A 59 -9.46 6.28 -11.87
C LYS A 59 -10.22 7.48 -11.28
N SER A 60 -9.98 7.79 -10.01
CA SER A 60 -10.62 8.94 -9.36
C SER A 60 -10.13 10.26 -9.95
N VAL A 61 -11.08 11.07 -10.43
CA VAL A 61 -10.82 12.35 -11.11
C VAL A 61 -10.27 13.40 -10.14
N LEU A 62 -10.66 13.32 -8.87
CA LEU A 62 -10.24 14.25 -7.82
C LEU A 62 -8.84 13.96 -7.27
N LYS A 63 -8.21 12.84 -7.65
CA LYS A 63 -6.86 12.53 -7.19
C LYS A 63 -5.86 13.40 -7.97
N PRO A 64 -4.96 14.14 -7.28
CA PRO A 64 -3.96 14.96 -7.95
C PRO A 64 -3.18 14.14 -8.98
N ILE A 65 -2.98 14.70 -10.17
CA ILE A 65 -2.11 14.12 -11.17
C ILE A 65 -0.68 14.09 -10.62
N THR A 66 -0.18 12.90 -10.29
CA THR A 66 1.24 12.74 -9.95
C THR A 66 2.06 13.17 -11.17
N ARG A 67 3.01 14.08 -10.96
CA ARG A 67 3.97 14.48 -11.98
C ARG A 67 4.68 13.22 -12.47
N GLN A 68 4.43 12.82 -13.70
CA GLN A 68 5.21 11.79 -14.34
C GLN A 68 6.57 12.43 -14.64
N GLU A 69 7.61 11.98 -13.94
CA GLU A 69 8.97 12.39 -14.24
C GLU A 69 9.25 11.89 -15.66
N THR A 70 9.70 12.77 -16.55
CA THR A 70 10.17 12.37 -17.87
C THR A 70 11.39 11.49 -17.66
N ASP A 71 11.20 10.17 -17.72
CA ASP A 71 12.29 9.23 -17.76
C ASP A 71 13.12 9.58 -19.00
N VAL A 72 14.31 10.15 -18.78
CA VAL A 72 15.32 10.29 -19.82
C VAL A 72 15.69 8.86 -20.23
N THR A 73 14.97 8.34 -21.22
CA THR A 73 15.13 6.96 -21.66
C THR A 73 16.59 6.74 -22.03
N ARG A 74 17.17 5.64 -21.53
CA ARG A 74 18.58 5.31 -21.76
C ARG A 74 18.93 5.34 -23.26
N ASN A 75 17.99 4.95 -24.10
CA ASN A 75 18.13 5.03 -25.55
C ASN A 75 18.22 6.48 -26.05
N GLY A 76 17.36 7.38 -25.55
CA GLY A 76 17.45 8.81 -25.86
C GLY A 76 18.79 9.42 -25.44
N LEU A 77 19.28 9.07 -24.25
CA LEU A 77 20.59 9.53 -23.77
C LEU A 77 21.73 9.02 -24.68
N LEU A 78 21.74 7.74 -25.03
CA LEU A 78 22.77 7.15 -25.90
C LEU A 78 22.78 7.76 -27.30
N ILE A 79 21.61 8.03 -27.87
CA ILE A 79 21.48 8.71 -29.17
C ILE A 79 22.08 10.11 -29.10
N THR A 80 21.71 10.91 -28.10
CA THR A 80 22.25 12.29 -27.96
C THR A 80 23.76 12.32 -27.79
N CYS A 81 24.31 11.48 -26.91
CA CYS A 81 25.77 11.37 -26.71
C CYS A 81 26.48 10.88 -27.98
N GLY A 82 25.91 9.90 -28.70
CA GLY A 82 26.45 9.38 -29.95
C GLY A 82 26.52 10.44 -31.04
N CYS A 83 25.46 11.25 -31.21
CA CYS A 83 25.46 12.37 -32.16
C CYS A 83 26.54 13.40 -31.84
N ILE A 84 26.69 13.77 -30.56
CA ILE A 84 27.71 14.72 -30.11
C ILE A 84 29.11 14.19 -30.44
N LEU A 85 29.41 12.95 -30.04
CA LEU A 85 30.71 12.33 -30.30
C LEU A 85 30.99 12.16 -31.80
N GLY A 86 29.97 11.82 -32.59
CA GLY A 86 30.08 11.73 -34.05
C GLY A 86 30.46 13.06 -34.69
N VAL A 87 29.81 14.16 -34.29
CA VAL A 87 30.13 15.51 -34.80
C VAL A 87 31.55 15.93 -34.38
N PHE A 88 31.94 15.72 -33.13
CA PHE A 88 33.29 16.02 -32.67
C PHE A 88 34.34 15.15 -33.36
N GLY A 89 34.05 13.86 -33.58
CA GLY A 89 34.92 12.95 -34.30
C GLY A 89 35.13 13.37 -35.76
N LEU A 90 34.06 13.77 -36.45
CA LEU A 90 34.15 14.33 -37.81
C LEU A 90 34.95 15.63 -37.82
N ALA A 91 34.65 16.56 -36.91
CA ALA A 91 35.38 17.84 -36.82
C ALA A 91 36.87 17.64 -36.52
N PHE A 92 37.20 16.70 -35.63
CA PHE A 92 38.59 16.36 -35.30
C PHE A 92 39.28 15.64 -36.46
N GLY A 93 38.57 14.75 -37.16
CA GLY A 93 39.03 14.12 -38.39
C GLY A 93 39.39 15.16 -39.45
N PHE A 94 38.44 16.04 -39.79
CA PHE A 94 38.68 17.16 -40.72
C PHE A 94 39.86 18.04 -40.31
N ARG A 95 40.04 18.27 -39.00
CA ARG A 95 41.16 19.04 -38.46
C ARG A 95 42.51 18.31 -38.61
N LEU A 96 42.54 16.99 -38.47
CA LEU A 96 43.77 16.18 -38.56
C LEU A 96 44.18 15.86 -40.00
N THR A 97 43.23 15.61 -40.90
CA THR A 97 43.51 15.37 -42.32
C THR A 97 43.87 16.64 -43.08
N GLY A 98 43.91 17.79 -42.42
CA GLY A 98 44.28 19.08 -43.02
C GLY A 98 43.28 19.46 -44.10
N GLY A 99 42.24 20.22 -43.72
CA GLY A 99 41.58 21.09 -44.70
C GLY A 99 42.59 22.01 -45.39
#